data_AF-A0A1W6WGD6-F1
#
_entry.id   AF-A0A1W6WGD6-F1
#
_cell.length_a   1.000
_cell.length_b   1.000
_cell.length_c   1.000
_cell.angle_alpha   90.00
_cell.angle_beta   90.00
_cell.angle_gamma   90.00
#
_symmetry.space_group_name_H-M   'P 1'
#
loop_
_entity.id
_entity.type
_entity.pdbx_description
1 polymer ?
#
loop_
_entity_poly.entity_id
_entity_poly.type
_entity_poly.pdbx_seq_one_letter_code
_entity_poly.pdbx_strand_id
1 'polypeptide(L)'
;MHISYRPLWVILAEREMTKKDLRELSGISTASLAKLGKGENLTTDVLLKICEALNCNINEIVETVPDDDDKKGTRNKPEEKKNAAKYKQGTQRSQSL
;
A
#
# COMPACT_ATOMS: atom_id res chain seq x y z
N MET A 1 -12.84 -3.02 20.46
CA MET A 1 -12.27 -3.76 19.32
C MET A 1 -12.28 -2.81 18.15
N HIS A 2 -11.20 -2.74 17.38
CA HIS A 2 -11.06 -1.86 16.22
C HIS A 2 -10.54 -2.63 15.00
N ILE A 3 -10.61 -2.00 13.82
CA ILE A 3 -10.09 -2.58 12.58
C ILE A 3 -8.60 -2.27 12.47
N SER A 4 -7.79 -3.30 12.25
CA SER A 4 -6.41 -3.19 11.82
C SER A 4 -6.30 -3.48 10.33
N TYR A 5 -5.59 -2.59 9.62
CA TYR A 5 -5.20 -2.77 8.23
C TYR A 5 -3.76 -3.30 8.10
N ARG A 6 -3.19 -3.87 9.17
CA ARG A 6 -1.86 -4.46 9.12
C ARG A 6 -1.74 -5.54 8.02
N PRO A 7 -2.70 -6.46 7.82
CA PRO A 7 -2.60 -7.47 6.76
C PRO A 7 -2.46 -6.84 5.36
N LEU A 8 -3.22 -5.77 5.08
CA LEU A 8 -3.08 -5.00 3.83
C LEU A 8 -1.64 -4.49 3.62
N TRP A 9 -0.98 -3.98 4.66
CA TRP A 9 0.39 -3.47 4.55
C TRP A 9 1.41 -4.58 4.29
N VAL A 10 1.16 -5.79 4.80
CA VAL A 10 1.99 -6.97 4.50
C VAL A 10 1.84 -7.33 3.02
N ILE A 11 0.60 -7.40 2.50
CA ILE A 11 0.35 -7.69 1.08
C ILE A 11 1.03 -6.67 0.16
N LEU A 12 0.97 -5.38 0.49
CA LEU A 12 1.64 -4.35 -0.30
C LEU A 12 3.16 -4.55 -0.31
N ALA A 13 3.76 -4.88 0.85
CA ALA A 13 5.19 -5.13 0.94
C ALA A 13 5.62 -6.37 0.15
N GLU A 14 4.86 -7.47 0.22
CA GLU A 14 5.10 -8.70 -0.54
C GLU A 14 5.03 -8.49 -2.05
N ARG A 15 4.23 -7.50 -2.49
CA ARG A 15 4.05 -7.15 -3.91
C ARG A 15 4.90 -5.97 -4.36
N GLU A 16 5.81 -5.47 -3.52
CA GLU A 16 6.63 -4.29 -3.79
C GLU A 16 5.82 -3.04 -4.18
N MET A 17 4.60 -2.90 -3.65
CA MET A 17 3.68 -1.80 -3.95
C MET A 17 3.72 -0.72 -2.88
N THR A 18 3.69 0.55 -3.30
CA THR A 18 3.52 1.67 -2.39
C THR A 18 2.03 1.94 -2.11
N LYS A 19 1.75 2.72 -1.05
CA LYS A 19 0.40 3.23 -0.77
C LYS A 19 -0.17 4.09 -1.92
N LYS A 20 0.71 4.76 -2.67
CA LYS A 20 0.34 5.52 -3.86
C LYS A 20 -0.11 4.57 -4.97
N ASP A 21 0.63 3.50 -5.21
CA ASP A 21 0.28 2.49 -6.22
C ASP A 21 -1.05 1.82 -5.89
N LEU A 22 -1.28 1.48 -4.61
CA LEU A 22 -2.57 0.97 -4.15
C LEU A 22 -3.71 1.95 -4.51
N ARG A 23 -3.53 3.24 -4.23
CA ARG A 23 -4.55 4.27 -4.52
C ARG A 23 -4.84 4.37 -6.02
N GLU A 24 -3.79 4.38 -6.82
CA GLU A 24 -3.92 4.49 -8.28
C GLU A 24 -4.56 3.23 -8.88
N LEU A 25 -4.23 2.04 -8.38
CA LEU A 25 -4.80 0.77 -8.83
C LEU A 25 -6.26 0.58 -8.39
N SER A 26 -6.59 0.92 -7.14
CA SER A 26 -7.95 0.74 -6.59
C SER A 26 -8.91 1.90 -6.85
N GLY A 27 -8.41 3.04 -7.34
CA GLY A 27 -9.21 4.23 -7.59
C GLY A 27 -9.80 4.87 -6.31
N ILE A 28 -9.33 4.49 -5.12
CA ILE A 28 -9.83 5.07 -3.86
C ILE A 28 -9.35 6.51 -3.71
N SER A 29 -10.13 7.31 -2.96
CA SER A 29 -9.78 8.70 -2.70
C SER A 29 -8.52 8.82 -1.82
N THR A 30 -7.85 9.97 -1.88
CA THR A 30 -6.76 10.31 -0.94
C THR A 30 -7.24 10.33 0.51
N ALA A 31 -8.48 10.75 0.76
CA ALA A 31 -9.09 10.71 2.07
C ALA A 31 -9.24 9.27 2.58
N SER A 32 -9.72 8.34 1.73
CA SER A 32 -9.82 6.93 2.06
C SER A 32 -8.45 6.31 2.39
N LEU A 33 -7.43 6.64 1.61
CA LEU A 33 -6.06 6.20 1.89
C LEU A 33 -5.52 6.73 3.23
N ALA A 34 -5.83 7.99 3.57
CA ALA A 34 -5.46 8.56 4.86
C ALA A 34 -6.14 7.84 6.04
N LYS A 35 -7.42 7.47 5.89
CA LYS A 35 -8.16 6.68 6.90
C LYS A 35 -7.55 5.31 7.13
N LEU A 36 -7.16 4.60 6.06
CA LEU A 36 -6.42 3.33 6.18
C LEU A 36 -5.16 3.51 7.03
N GLY A 37 -4.41 4.59 6.78
CA GLY A 37 -3.19 4.91 7.52
C GLY A 37 -3.40 5.17 9.01
N LYS A 38 -4.61 5.55 9.42
CA LYS A 38 -4.99 5.81 10.81
C LYS A 38 -5.74 4.67 11.50
N GLY A 39 -6.04 3.58 10.78
CA GLY A 39 -6.90 2.52 11.33
C GLY A 39 -8.37 2.94 11.47
N GLU A 40 -8.82 3.96 10.74
CA GLU A 40 -10.20 4.43 10.80
C GLU A 40 -11.15 3.53 9.99
N ASN A 41 -12.43 3.52 10.38
CA ASN A 41 -13.46 2.80 9.65
C ASN A 41 -13.67 3.37 8.24
N LEU A 42 -13.88 2.45 7.29
CA LEU A 42 -14.22 2.73 5.91
C LEU A 42 -15.52 2.02 5.54
N THR A 43 -16.13 2.46 4.44
CA THR A 43 -17.28 1.76 3.88
C THR A 43 -16.82 0.47 3.23
N THR A 44 -17.70 -0.54 3.23
CA THR A 44 -17.43 -1.82 2.58
C THR A 44 -17.12 -1.67 1.09
N ASP A 45 -17.74 -0.70 0.40
CA ASP A 45 -17.43 -0.38 -1.01
C ASP A 45 -15.95 -0.02 -1.24
N VAL A 46 -15.35 0.75 -0.32
CA VAL A 46 -13.92 1.07 -0.41
C VAL A 46 -13.06 -0.18 -0.20
N LEU A 47 -13.45 -1.06 0.72
CA LEU A 47 -12.73 -2.30 0.97
C LEU A 47 -12.84 -3.26 -0.23
N LEU A 48 -14.01 -3.34 -0.89
CA LEU A 48 -14.21 -4.14 -2.09
C LEU A 48 -13.35 -3.65 -3.26
N LYS A 49 -13.23 -2.33 -3.47
CA LYS A 49 -12.32 -1.78 -4.49
C LYS A 49 -10.86 -2.16 -4.26
N ILE A 50 -10.43 -2.23 -3.01
CA ILE A 50 -9.09 -2.71 -2.65
C ILE A 50 -8.96 -4.21 -2.92
N CYS A 51 -9.98 -5.00 -2.57
CA CYS A 51 -10.04 -6.44 -2.82
C CYS A 51 -9.93 -6.74 -4.33
N GLU A 52 -10.70 -6.04 -5.17
CA GLU A 52 -10.65 -6.14 -6.63
C GLU A 52 -9.29 -5.75 -7.19
N ALA A 53 -8.74 -4.62 -6.74
CA ALA A 53 -7.43 -4.14 -7.17
C ALA A 53 -6.29 -5.11 -6.85
N LEU A 54 -6.36 -5.76 -5.68
CA LEU A 54 -5.35 -6.70 -5.21
C LEU A 54 -5.72 -8.17 -5.54
N ASN A 55 -6.86 -8.43 -6.16
CA ASN A 55 -7.39 -9.77 -6.38
C ASN A 55 -7.28 -10.67 -5.13
N CYS A 56 -7.85 -10.20 -4.02
CA CYS A 56 -7.85 -10.87 -2.72
C CYS A 56 -9.21 -10.70 -2.01
N ASN A 57 -9.42 -11.44 -0.92
CA ASN A 57 -10.63 -11.34 -0.11
C ASN A 57 -10.47 -10.33 1.03
N ILE A 58 -11.61 -9.88 1.58
CA ILE A 58 -11.62 -8.88 2.65
C ILE A 58 -10.86 -9.33 3.91
N ASN A 59 -10.94 -10.62 4.27
CA ASN A 59 -10.24 -11.19 5.42
C ASN A 59 -8.71 -11.25 5.26
N GLU A 60 -8.19 -10.99 4.06
CA GLU A 60 -6.75 -10.92 3.81
C GLU A 60 -6.21 -9.49 3.99
N ILE A 61 -7.08 -8.47 3.98
CA ILE A 61 -6.69 -7.06 4.09
C ILE A 61 -7.10 -6.41 5.42
N VAL A 62 -8.06 -6.98 6.15
CA VAL A 62 -8.52 -6.48 7.45
C VAL A 62 -8.51 -7.56 8.53
N GLU A 63 -8.23 -7.16 9.75
CA GLU A 63 -8.41 -7.97 10.96
C GLU A 63 -9.04 -7.11 12.07
N THR A 64 -9.67 -7.74 13.05
CA THR A 64 -10.22 -7.05 14.23
C THR A 64 -9.34 -7.30 15.44
N VAL A 65 -8.97 -6.23 16.15
CA VAL A 65 -8.05 -6.30 17.31
C VAL A 65 -8.78 -5.78 18.57
N PRO A 66 -8.65 -6.43 19.74
CA PRO A 66 -9.12 -5.89 21.01
C PRO A 66 -8.47 -4.52 21.32
N ASP A 67 -9.17 -3.64 22.03
CA ASP A 67 -8.62 -2.29 22.31
C ASP A 67 -7.46 -2.31 23.31
N ASP A 68 -7.28 -3.41 24.05
CA ASP A 68 -6.21 -3.58 25.02
C ASP A 68 -4.90 -4.11 24.42
N ASP A 69 -4.89 -4.48 23.12
CA ASP A 69 -3.79 -5.18 22.43
C ASP A 69 -2.85 -4.27 21.60
N ASP A 70 -2.88 -2.95 21.85
CA ASP A 70 -2.09 -1.93 21.12
C ASP A 70 -0.54 -2.07 21.25
N LYS A 71 -0.03 -3.09 21.96
CA LYS A 71 1.40 -3.22 22.28
C LYS A 71 2.25 -4.00 21.28
N LYS A 72 1.74 -4.49 20.14
CA LYS A 72 2.56 -5.22 19.14
C LYS A 72 2.30 -4.83 17.67
N GLY A 73 2.56 -3.59 17.30
CA GLY A 73 2.51 -3.14 15.89
C GLY A 73 3.70 -2.23 15.53
N THR A 74 4.63 -2.73 14.72
CA THR A 74 5.83 -2.03 14.28
C THR A 74 5.51 -0.71 13.57
N ARG A 75 6.13 0.38 14.03
CA ARG A 75 6.22 1.68 13.37
C ARG A 75 6.86 1.52 11.97
N ASN A 76 6.07 1.39 10.92
CA ASN A 76 6.57 1.60 9.55
C ASN A 76 6.60 3.11 9.29
N LYS A 77 7.75 3.72 9.57
CA LYS A 77 8.05 5.13 9.24
C LYS A 77 8.18 5.26 7.72
N PRO A 78 7.60 6.29 7.06
CA PRO A 78 7.70 6.45 5.61
C PRO A 78 9.07 6.99 5.16
N GLU A 79 9.53 6.48 4.02
CA GLU A 79 10.24 7.21 2.96
C GLU A 79 11.63 7.81 3.27
N GLU A 80 12.68 7.03 3.02
CA GLU A 80 13.97 7.59 2.62
C GLU A 80 14.17 7.37 1.12
N LYS A 81 13.84 8.42 0.36
CA LYS A 81 14.21 8.59 -1.05
C LYS A 81 15.71 8.31 -1.21
N LYS A 82 16.09 7.41 -2.14
CA LYS A 82 17.30 7.53 -2.95
C LYS A 82 17.30 6.50 -4.10
N ASN A 83 17.22 7.05 -5.31
CA ASN A 83 17.84 6.56 -6.55
C ASN A 83 17.08 5.53 -7.42
N ALA A 84 16.07 6.01 -8.16
CA ALA A 84 15.67 5.45 -9.45
C ALA A 84 15.89 6.43 -10.63
N ALA A 85 16.76 7.43 -10.46
CA ALA A 85 17.18 8.34 -11.54
C ALA A 85 18.50 7.87 -12.18
N LYS A 86 18.61 6.61 -12.62
CA LYS A 86 19.72 6.12 -13.44
C LYS A 86 19.31 4.91 -14.29
N TYR A 87 18.27 5.03 -15.09
CA TYR A 87 18.17 4.20 -16.30
C TYR A 87 17.24 4.87 -17.30
N LYS A 88 17.84 5.57 -18.27
CA LYS A 88 17.43 5.73 -19.68
C LYS A 88 17.94 7.06 -20.24
N GLN A 89 19.02 6.97 -21.01
CA GLN A 89 19.45 7.76 -22.19
C GLN A 89 20.91 7.34 -22.44
N GLY A 90 21.36 6.86 -23.60
CA GLY A 90 20.73 6.64 -24.88
C GLY A 90 21.67 5.79 -25.76
N THR A 91 21.04 4.98 -26.60
CA THR A 91 21.31 4.75 -28.03
C THR A 91 22.76 4.77 -28.56
N GLN A 92 23.11 3.63 -29.14
CA GLN A 92 24.16 3.35 -30.11
C GLN A 92 24.52 4.51 -31.06
N ARG A 93 25.82 4.72 -31.29
CA ARG A 93 26.35 4.85 -32.66
C ARG A 93 27.80 4.41 -32.75
N SER A 94 28.02 3.57 -33.74
CA SER A 94 29.24 2.93 -34.18
C SER A 94 30.15 3.86 -35.01
N GLN A 95 31.37 3.37 -35.22
CA GLN A 95 32.29 3.59 -36.36
C GLN A 95 33.32 4.73 -36.27
N SER A 96 34.57 4.28 -36.15
CA SER A 96 35.68 4.48 -37.09
C SER A 96 36.16 5.90 -37.41
N LEU A 97 37.39 6.23 -36.98
CA LEU A 97 38.63 6.13 -37.78
C LEU A 97 39.84 6.28 -36.84
#